data_AF-A0A7Z9RYY9-F1
#
_entry.id   AF-A0A7Z9RYY9-F1
#
_cell.length_a   1.000
_cell.length_b   1.000
_cell.length_c   1.000
_cell.angle_alpha   90.00
_cell.angle_beta   90.00
_cell.angle_gamma   90.00
#
_symmetry.space_group_name_H-M   'P 1'
#
loop_
_entity.id
_entity.type
_entity.pdbx_description
1 polymer ?
#
loop_
_entity_poly.entity_id
_entity_poly.type
_entity_poly.pdbx_seq_one_letter_code
_entity_poly.pdbx_strand_id
1 'polypeptide(L)' 'MEVPNTQLEIGDIVRIKNPGQHGDWQREEEESFCGVIDEVNTSSVRVRDITGEHSLWNPEDLIKENS' A
#
# COMPACT_ATOMS: atom_id res chain seq x y z
N MET A 1 6.57 14.18 -25.16
CA MET A 1 5.78 14.62 -24.00
C MET A 1 5.82 13.50 -22.98
N GLU A 2 6.08 13.88 -21.73
CA GLU A 2 6.32 13.04 -20.56
C GLU A 2 5.05 12.31 -20.10
N VAL A 3 5.15 11.01 -19.77
CA VAL A 3 4.37 10.35 -18.69
C VAL A 3 5.12 9.10 -18.21
N PRO A 4 6.00 9.15 -17.18
CA PRO A 4 6.45 7.95 -16.50
C PRO A 4 5.70 7.78 -15.16
N ASN A 5 4.67 6.95 -15.21
CA ASN A 5 4.29 5.96 -14.19
C ASN A 5 4.64 6.25 -12.70
N THR A 6 3.87 7.10 -12.03
CA THR A 6 3.68 7.07 -10.58
C THR A 6 2.18 7.18 -10.30
N GLN A 7 1.46 6.06 -10.39
CA GLN A 7 -0.01 6.01 -10.28
C GLN A 7 -0.53 6.14 -8.83
N LEU A 8 0.35 6.18 -7.82
CA LEU A 8 0.02 6.26 -6.40
C LEU A 8 0.18 7.70 -5.88
N GLU A 9 -0.88 8.25 -5.29
CA GLU A 9 -0.94 9.60 -4.74
C GLU A 9 -1.38 9.57 -3.27
N ILE A 10 -0.99 10.60 -2.51
CA ILE A 10 -1.44 10.74 -1.11
C ILE A 10 -2.97 10.87 -1.08
N GLY A 11 -3.61 10.05 -0.27
CA GLY A 11 -5.07 9.94 -0.18
C GLY A 11 -5.69 8.80 -1.01
N ASP A 12 -4.91 8.14 -1.88
CA ASP A 12 -5.40 6.96 -2.60
C ASP A 12 -5.66 5.80 -1.66
N ILE A 13 -6.75 5.07 -1.95
CA ILE A 13 -7.04 3.80 -1.30
C ILE A 13 -6.31 2.70 -2.09
N VAL A 14 -5.45 1.98 -1.39
CA VAL A 14 -4.65 0.89 -1.93
C VAL A 14 -4.95 -0.41 -1.21
N ARG A 15 -4.85 -1.51 -1.95
CA ARG A 15 -4.92 -2.88 -1.45
C ARG A 15 -3.56 -3.54 -1.56
N ILE A 16 -3.17 -4.29 -0.54
CA ILE A 16 -1.87 -4.96 -0.48
C ILE A 16 -1.99 -6.34 -1.12
N LYS A 17 -1.15 -6.61 -2.13
CA LYS A 17 -1.21 -7.85 -2.91
C LYS A 17 -0.71 -9.08 -2.14
N ASN A 18 0.30 -8.92 -1.28
CA ASN A 18 0.96 -10.01 -0.55
C ASN A 18 1.44 -9.57 0.84
N PRO A 19 0.58 -9.56 1.88
CA PRO A 19 1.02 -9.24 3.23
C PRO A 19 1.99 -10.28 3.82
N GLY A 20 2.01 -11.51 3.29
CA GLY A 20 2.75 -12.65 3.87
C GLY A 20 4.25 -12.74 3.59
N GLN A 21 4.85 -11.81 2.83
CA GLN A 21 6.26 -11.94 2.43
C GLN A 21 7.24 -11.05 3.19
N HIS A 22 6.75 -10.07 3.94
CA HIS A 22 7.55 -9.32 4.91
C HIS A 22 7.41 -10.00 6.28
N GLY A 23 8.52 -10.52 6.78
CA GLY A 23 8.59 -11.45 7.91
C GLY A 23 7.65 -11.14 9.09
N ASP A 24 7.14 -12.24 9.65
CA ASP A 24 6.46 -12.35 10.95
C ASP A 24 4.94 -12.12 11.04
N TRP A 25 4.23 -11.88 9.93
CA TRP A 25 2.76 -11.81 9.96
C TRP A 25 2.11 -13.14 9.55
N GLN A 26 2.17 -14.14 10.45
CA GLN A 26 1.33 -15.34 10.38
C GLN A 26 -0.10 -15.02 10.87
N ARG A 27 -0.79 -14.06 10.25
CA ARG A 27 -2.25 -13.94 10.40
C ARG A 27 -2.88 -14.70 9.23
N GLU A 28 -3.33 -15.91 9.53
CA GLU A 28 -4.10 -16.80 8.65
C GLU A 28 -5.49 -16.21 8.30
N GLU A 29 -5.58 -15.00 7.77
CA GLU A 29 -6.81 -14.52 7.18
C GLU A 29 -6.48 -13.77 5.90
N GLU A 30 -7.14 -14.17 4.81
CA GLU A 30 -7.25 -13.45 3.54
C GLU A 30 -7.92 -12.08 3.70
N GLU A 31 -7.66 -11.37 4.81
CA GLU A 31 -8.04 -9.98 4.98
C GLU A 31 -7.18 -9.18 4.01
N SER A 32 -7.81 -8.90 2.89
CA SER A 32 -7.36 -7.96 1.90
C SER A 32 -7.15 -6.61 2.55
N PHE A 33 -5.93 -6.41 3.04
CA PHE A 33 -5.54 -5.22 3.75
C PHE A 33 -5.68 -4.04 2.81
N CYS A 34 -6.65 -3.18 3.11
CA CYS A 34 -6.85 -1.90 2.44
C CYS A 34 -6.38 -0.79 3.37
N GLY A 35 -5.73 0.21 2.79
CA GLY A 35 -5.27 1.37 3.53
C GLY A 35 -5.20 2.60 2.63
N VAL A 36 -4.97 3.74 3.25
CA VAL A 36 -4.89 5.03 2.57
C VAL A 36 -3.43 5.46 2.53
N ILE A 37 -2.95 5.90 1.36
CA ILE A 37 -1.61 6.43 1.24
C ILE A 37 -1.52 7.74 2.02
N ASP A 38 -0.58 7.78 2.95
CA ASP A 38 -0.25 8.98 3.73
C ASP A 38 0.98 9.69 3.15
N GLU A 39 1.95 8.93 2.63
CA GLU A 39 3.20 9.46 2.08
C GLU A 39 3.73 8.57 0.96
N VAL A 40 4.19 9.15 -0.15
CA VAL A 40 4.81 8.42 -1.26
C VAL A 40 6.27 8.83 -1.37
N ASN A 41 7.17 7.88 -1.16
CA ASN A 41 8.59 8.06 -1.44
C ASN A 41 8.98 7.22 -2.68
N THR A 42 10.14 7.52 -3.26
CA THR A 42 10.67 6.81 -4.44
C THR A 42 10.91 5.33 -4.19
N SER A 43 11.21 4.94 -2.95
CA SER A 43 11.56 3.55 -2.60
C SER A 43 10.53 2.85 -1.71
N SER A 44 9.56 3.59 -1.16
CA SER A 44 8.57 3.05 -0.23
C SER A 44 7.36 3.98 -0.10
N VAL A 45 6.21 3.43 0.23
CA VAL A 45 4.96 4.15 0.43
C VAL A 45 4.49 3.92 1.86
N ARG A 46 4.14 4.99 2.57
CA ARG A 46 3.49 4.90 3.88
C ARG A 46 2.00 4.79 3.67
N VAL A 47 1.43 3.69 4.13
CA VAL A 47 0.00 3.41 4.08
C VAL A 47 -0.52 3.40 5.51
N ARG A 48 -1.58 4.16 5.74
CA ARG A 48 -2.34 4.17 6.99
C ARG A 48 -3.49 3.19 6.88
N ASP A 49 -3.57 2.26 7.82
CA ASP A 49 -4.65 1.27 7.85
C ASP A 49 -5.92 1.83 8.53
N ILE A 50 -6.98 1.02 8.58
CA ILE A 50 -8.27 1.37 9.20
C ILE A 50 -8.19 1.57 10.72
N THR A 51 -7.23 0.92 11.39
CA THR A 51 -6.96 1.09 12.82
C THR A 51 -6.16 2.38 13.11
N GLY A 52 -5.61 3.02 12.07
CA GLY A 52 -4.84 4.26 12.15
C GLY A 52 -3.34 4.04 12.35
N GLU A 53 -2.86 2.80 12.27
CA GLU A 53 -1.44 2.47 12.25
C GLU A 53 -0.84 2.78 10.87
N HIS A 54 0.44 3.17 10.88
CA HIS A 54 1.18 3.49 9.66
C HIS A 54 2.20 2.39 9.39
N SER A 55 2.10 1.79 8.20
CA SER A 55 3.03 0.77 7.74
C SER A 55 3.70 1.20 6.45
N LEU A 56 4.98 0.83 6.29
CA LEU A 56 5.75 1.09 5.08
C LEU A 56 5.68 -0.12 4.16
N TRP A 57 5.34 0.12 2.90
CA TRP A 57 5.18 -0.90 1.87
C TRP A 57 5.95 -0.51 0.62
N ASN A 58 6.37 -1.49 -0.17
CA ASN A 58 6.93 -1.18 -1.49
C ASN A 58 5.79 -0.76 -2.43
N PRO A 59 5.99 0.25 -3.29
CA PRO A 59 4.96 0.67 -4.24
C PRO A 59 4.51 -0.45 -5.19
N GLU A 60 5.36 -1.45 -5.46
CA GLU A 60 5.04 -2.61 -6.29
C GLU A 60 4.09 -3.62 -5.62
N ASP A 61 4.03 -3.62 -4.28
CA ASP A 61 3.14 -4.48 -3.50
C ASP A 61 1.74 -3.87 -3.33
N LEU A 62 1.57 -2.60 -3.70
CA LEU A 62 0.34 -1.84 -3.56
C LEU A 62 -0.43 -1.78 -4.88
N ILE A 63 -1.72 -2.10 -4.80
CA ILE A 63 -2.66 -2.01 -5.91
C ILE A 63 -3.63 -0.86 -5.62
N LYS A 64 -3.58 0.20 -6.44
CA LYS A 64 -4.57 1.28 -6.39
C LYS A 64 -5.93 0.77 -6.84
N GLU A 65 -6.94 0.90 -5.99
CA GLU A 65 -8.33 0.71 -6.41
C GLU A 65 -8.81 2.02 -7.07
N ASN A 66 -9.07 1.99 -8.37
CA ASN A 66 -9.75 3.10 -9.05
C ASN A 66 -11.26 2.89 -8.92
N SER A 67 -11.95 3.84 -8.26
CA SER A 67 -13.41 4.00 -8.34
C SER A 67 -13.76 5.06 -9.38
#